data_AF-A0A6A3IM15-F1
#
_entry.id   AF-A0A6A3IM15-F1
#
_cell.length_a   1.000
_cell.length_b   1.000
_cell.length_c   1.000
_cell.angle_alpha   90.00
_cell.angle_beta   90.00
_cell.angle_gamma   90.00
#
_symmetry.space_group_name_H-M   'P 1'
#
loop_
_entity.id
_entity.type
_entity.pdbx_description
1 polymer ?
#
loop_
_entity_poly.entity_id
_entity_poly.type
_entity_poly.pdbx_seq_one_letter_code
_entity_poly.pdbx_strand_id
1 'polypeptide(L)'
;MPTIAQLRAEIDRLNHAIAGRTRVPDNLPKFTGKRGEVVREWLFQIENACRINGILIEDTSTRLPGIAGSAMEKPASGWFLHWSSTTRNEENTWGIFREHVLQHFEASNYQAVLREKLQRLKQTADIETYNGEYSALIFRVEGMRTLDQVLCYVNGLKPRTHSYVMLENPETLSGAMALAVKCEVSHFVEAVRERHRDRDKKSSSAGQPQDRIKPFKGKSFRQKGRFKPKSDNKSTEDRTCFFCKKPGHIKANCFGWKKEQAKQGNEQPRQ
;
A
#
# COMPACT_ATOMS: atom_id res chain seq x y z
N MET A 1 8.57 -29.46 -61.17
CA MET A 1 8.57 -30.42 -60.05
C MET A 1 9.69 -30.04 -59.09
N PRO A 2 9.45 -30.04 -57.77
CA PRO A 2 10.49 -29.73 -56.79
C PRO A 2 11.62 -30.77 -56.88
N THR A 3 12.86 -30.33 -56.72
CA THR A 3 14.03 -31.23 -56.70
C THR A 3 14.11 -31.99 -55.38
N ILE A 4 14.82 -33.12 -55.36
CA ILE A 4 15.03 -33.94 -54.15
C ILE A 4 15.65 -33.09 -53.02
N ALA A 5 16.52 -32.12 -53.35
CA ALA A 5 17.10 -31.20 -52.39
C ALA A 5 16.07 -30.23 -51.78
N GLN A 6 15.12 -29.72 -52.59
CA GLN A 6 14.04 -28.85 -52.11
C GLN A 6 13.08 -29.60 -51.18
N LEU A 7 12.76 -30.86 -51.50
CA LEU A 7 11.92 -31.70 -50.65
C LEU A 7 12.59 -32.02 -49.30
N ARG A 8 13.90 -32.31 -49.29
CA ARG A 8 14.66 -32.52 -48.04
C ARG A 8 14.69 -31.26 -47.16
N ALA A 9 14.98 -30.10 -47.75
CA ALA A 9 14.98 -28.84 -47.02
C ALA A 9 13.60 -28.49 -46.44
N GLU A 10 12.51 -28.87 -47.11
CA GLU A 10 11.15 -28.69 -46.60
C GLU A 10 10.84 -29.64 -45.44
N ILE A 11 11.23 -30.92 -45.55
CA ILE A 11 11.11 -31.89 -44.46
C ILE A 11 11.90 -31.42 -43.23
N ASP A 12 13.13 -30.93 -43.40
CA ASP A 12 13.96 -30.45 -42.30
C ASP A 12 13.37 -29.20 -41.63
N ARG A 13 12.78 -28.29 -42.41
CA ARG A 13 12.04 -27.13 -41.89
C ARG A 13 10.80 -27.54 -41.11
N LEU A 14 10.02 -28.49 -41.62
CA LEU A 14 8.85 -29.02 -40.92
C LEU A 14 9.24 -29.76 -39.65
N ASN A 15 10.31 -30.56 -39.68
CA ASN A 15 10.84 -31.25 -38.51
C ASN A 15 11.34 -30.26 -37.46
N HIS A 16 12.03 -29.18 -37.85
CA HIS A 16 12.41 -28.10 -36.94
C HIS A 16 11.20 -27.38 -36.35
N ALA A 17 10.17 -27.11 -37.15
CA ALA A 17 8.94 -26.50 -36.69
C ALA A 17 8.17 -27.41 -35.72
N ILE A 18 8.13 -28.72 -35.97
CA ILE A 18 7.52 -29.72 -35.10
C ILE A 18 8.31 -29.87 -33.80
N ALA A 19 9.64 -29.92 -33.87
CA ALA A 19 10.52 -29.98 -32.70
C ALA A 19 10.40 -28.73 -31.81
N GLY A 20 10.24 -27.54 -32.41
CA GLY A 20 9.93 -26.31 -31.68
C GLY A 20 8.56 -26.35 -30.99
N ARG A 21 7.56 -26.98 -31.62
CA ARG A 21 6.21 -27.14 -31.07
C ARG A 21 6.10 -28.19 -29.96
N THR A 22 7.03 -29.13 -29.84
CA THR A 22 7.00 -30.18 -28.80
C THR A 22 7.84 -29.84 -27.58
N ARG A 23 8.83 -28.94 -27.71
CA ARG A 23 9.74 -28.59 -26.60
C ARG A 23 9.03 -27.83 -25.48
N VAL A 24 9.07 -28.39 -24.27
CA VAL A 24 8.65 -27.71 -23.03
C VAL A 24 9.69 -26.63 -22.72
N PRO A 25 9.29 -25.42 -22.27
CA PRO A 25 10.24 -24.39 -21.87
C PRO A 25 11.24 -24.91 -20.83
N ASP A 26 12.52 -24.63 -21.04
CA ASP A 26 13.55 -24.92 -20.05
C ASP A 26 13.40 -23.92 -18.88
N ASN A 27 13.60 -24.37 -17.63
CA ASN A 27 13.50 -23.56 -16.40
C ASN A 27 12.12 -22.96 -16.07
N LEU A 28 11.07 -23.78 -16.09
CA LEU A 28 9.76 -23.36 -15.59
C LEU A 28 9.79 -23.04 -14.08
N PRO A 29 9.07 -21.99 -13.63
CA PRO A 29 8.93 -21.66 -12.21
C PRO A 29 8.28 -22.80 -11.45
N LYS A 30 8.91 -23.26 -10.36
CA LYS A 30 8.40 -24.35 -9.54
C LYS A 30 7.27 -23.88 -8.65
N PHE A 31 6.28 -24.75 -8.42
CA PHE A 31 5.14 -24.47 -7.54
C PHE A 31 4.87 -25.63 -6.61
N THR A 32 4.89 -25.37 -5.30
CA THR A 32 4.67 -26.39 -4.28
C THR A 32 3.25 -26.37 -3.73
N GLY A 33 2.52 -25.26 -3.91
CA GLY A 33 1.19 -25.04 -3.34
C GLY A 33 1.22 -24.76 -1.83
N LYS A 34 2.38 -24.41 -1.27
CA LYS A 34 2.53 -24.10 0.16
C LYS A 34 2.01 -22.69 0.48
N ARG A 35 1.69 -22.46 1.77
CA ARG A 35 1.31 -21.13 2.26
C ARG A 35 2.40 -20.11 1.93
N GLY A 36 2.00 -18.99 1.33
CA GLY A 36 2.89 -17.90 0.94
C GLY A 36 3.17 -17.84 -0.55
N GLU A 37 2.99 -18.94 -1.29
CA GLU A 37 3.02 -18.91 -2.76
C GLU A 37 1.72 -18.29 -3.31
N VAL A 38 1.85 -17.47 -4.36
CA VAL A 38 0.72 -16.81 -5.01
C VAL A 38 0.45 -17.51 -6.34
N VAL A 39 -0.54 -18.40 -6.37
CA VAL A 39 -0.88 -19.21 -7.56
C VAL A 39 -1.11 -18.37 -8.82
N ARG A 40 -1.71 -17.17 -8.70
CA ARG A 40 -1.91 -16.24 -9.82
C ARG A 40 -0.59 -15.76 -10.43
N GLU A 41 0.40 -15.48 -9.57
CA GLU A 41 1.72 -15.05 -10.02
C GLU A 41 2.44 -16.20 -10.72
N TRP A 42 2.37 -17.40 -10.15
CA TRP A 42 2.96 -18.59 -10.77
C TRP A 42 2.33 -18.89 -12.15
N LEU A 43 1.00 -18.86 -12.27
CA LEU A 43 0.31 -19.02 -13.56
C LEU A 43 0.78 -17.99 -14.59
N PHE A 44 0.89 -16.72 -14.18
CA PHE A 44 1.40 -15.67 -15.06
C PHE A 44 2.84 -15.95 -15.52
N GLN A 45 3.71 -16.42 -14.63
CA GLN A 45 5.09 -16.78 -14.97
C GLN A 45 5.14 -17.98 -15.93
N ILE A 46 4.28 -18.99 -15.76
CA ILE A 46 4.15 -20.11 -16.71
C ILE A 46 3.72 -19.62 -18.09
N GLU A 47 2.67 -18.80 -18.16
CA GLU A 47 2.21 -18.22 -19.42
C GLU A 47 3.28 -17.38 -20.10
N ASN A 48 4.03 -16.59 -19.32
CA ASN A 48 5.11 -15.77 -19.85
C ASN A 48 6.26 -16.63 -20.40
N ALA A 49 6.67 -17.67 -19.67
CA ALA A 49 7.67 -18.63 -20.14
C ALA A 49 7.22 -19.31 -21.44
N CYS A 50 5.95 -19.70 -21.53
CA CYS A 50 5.36 -20.27 -22.73
C CYS A 50 5.37 -19.27 -23.90
N ARG A 51 4.95 -18.01 -23.69
CA ARG A 51 4.96 -16.95 -24.71
C ARG A 51 6.36 -16.70 -25.28
N ILE A 52 7.38 -16.60 -24.41
CA ILE A 52 8.78 -16.41 -24.82
C ILE A 52 9.27 -17.58 -25.69
N ASN A 53 8.75 -18.78 -25.47
CA ASN A 53 9.08 -19.98 -26.24
C ASN A 53 8.14 -20.22 -27.43
N GLY A 54 7.36 -19.21 -27.85
CA GLY A 54 6.47 -19.30 -29.02
C GLY A 54 5.25 -20.19 -28.82
N ILE A 55 4.88 -20.49 -27.57
CA ILE A 55 3.68 -21.26 -27.23
C ILE A 55 2.52 -20.27 -27.05
N LEU A 56 1.49 -20.44 -27.87
CA LEU A 56 0.29 -19.61 -27.81
C LEU A 56 -0.53 -19.92 -26.55
N ILE A 57 -1.01 -18.86 -25.88
CA ILE A 57 -1.81 -18.95 -24.67
C ILE A 57 -3.28 -18.81 -25.06
N GLU A 58 -3.95 -19.94 -25.18
CA GLU A 58 -5.38 -20.04 -25.46
C GLU A 58 -6.05 -20.92 -24.42
N ASP A 59 -7.25 -20.52 -23.99
CA ASP A 59 -8.01 -21.29 -23.00
C ASP A 59 -8.35 -22.70 -23.49
N THR A 60 -8.45 -22.92 -24.80
CA THR A 60 -8.69 -24.23 -25.44
C THR A 60 -7.45 -25.12 -25.51
N SER A 61 -6.27 -24.61 -25.15
CA SER A 61 -5.01 -25.35 -25.28
C SER A 61 -4.95 -26.55 -24.34
N THR A 62 -4.78 -27.74 -24.90
CA THR A 62 -4.61 -29.00 -24.14
C THR A 62 -3.17 -29.26 -23.72
N ARG A 63 -2.22 -28.48 -24.26
CA ARG A 63 -0.78 -28.62 -23.97
C ARG A 63 -0.36 -27.91 -22.70
N LEU A 64 -0.94 -26.73 -22.42
CA LEU A 64 -0.55 -25.87 -21.30
C LEU A 64 -0.74 -26.52 -19.92
N PRO A 65 -1.84 -27.28 -19.65
CA PRO A 65 -1.97 -28.00 -18.38
C PRO A 65 -0.81 -28.97 -18.12
N GLY A 66 -0.33 -29.68 -19.15
CA GLY A 66 0.83 -30.58 -19.04
C GLY A 66 2.13 -29.84 -18.74
N ILE A 67 2.35 -28.69 -19.38
CA ILE A 67 3.51 -27.82 -19.12
C ILE A 67 3.48 -27.33 -17.66
N ALA A 68 2.35 -26.76 -17.23
CA ALA A 68 2.17 -26.29 -15.86
C ALA A 68 2.35 -27.41 -14.83
N GLY A 69 1.72 -28.57 -15.08
CA GLY A 69 1.83 -29.75 -14.24
C GLY A 69 3.27 -30.26 -14.08
N SER A 70 4.10 -30.18 -15.13
CA SER A 70 5.53 -30.54 -15.05
C SER A 70 6.37 -29.61 -14.15
N ALA A 71 5.85 -28.41 -13.88
CA ALA A 71 6.46 -27.43 -13.00
C ALA A 71 5.93 -27.49 -11.56
N MET A 72 4.90 -28.31 -11.30
CA MET A 72 4.35 -28.51 -9.96
C MET A 72 5.20 -29.54 -9.20
N GLU A 73 5.59 -29.18 -7.98
CA GLU A 73 6.35 -30.02 -7.05
C GLU A 73 5.47 -30.49 -5.89
N LYS A 74 5.98 -31.42 -5.08
CA LYS A 74 5.22 -31.91 -3.92
C LYS A 74 5.00 -30.77 -2.91
N PRO A 75 3.78 -30.62 -2.34
CA PRO A 75 2.61 -31.50 -2.51
C PRO A 75 1.72 -31.22 -3.74
N ALA A 76 1.81 -30.04 -4.38
CA ALA A 76 0.93 -29.65 -5.49
C ALA A 76 0.88 -30.63 -6.67
N SER A 77 1.99 -31.32 -6.97
CA SER A 77 2.03 -32.35 -8.02
C SER A 77 0.99 -33.47 -7.82
N GLY A 78 0.65 -33.78 -6.56
CA GLY A 78 -0.37 -34.78 -6.23
C GLY A 78 -1.78 -34.33 -6.62
N TRP A 79 -2.08 -33.04 -6.46
CA TRP A 79 -3.34 -32.46 -6.94
C TRP A 79 -3.42 -32.50 -8.46
N PHE A 80 -2.33 -32.17 -9.16
CA PHE A 80 -2.30 -32.24 -10.64
C PHE A 80 -2.57 -33.66 -11.16
N LEU A 81 -1.95 -34.67 -10.53
CA LEU A 81 -2.21 -36.07 -10.87
C LEU A 81 -3.69 -36.40 -10.68
N HIS A 82 -4.29 -36.01 -9.56
CA HIS A 82 -5.71 -36.21 -9.31
C HIS A 82 -6.59 -35.49 -10.36
N TRP A 83 -6.37 -34.20 -10.58
CA TRP A 83 -7.11 -33.38 -11.55
C TRP A 83 -7.04 -33.97 -12.96
N SER A 84 -5.85 -34.31 -13.45
CA SER A 84 -5.64 -34.88 -14.79
C SER A 84 -6.29 -36.26 -14.98
N SER A 85 -6.39 -37.05 -13.90
CA SER A 85 -7.00 -38.39 -13.94
C SER A 85 -8.52 -38.40 -13.81
N THR A 86 -9.11 -37.33 -13.27
CA THR A 86 -10.55 -37.24 -12.97
C THR A 86 -11.31 -36.30 -13.90
N THR A 87 -10.64 -35.32 -14.48
CA THR A 87 -11.20 -34.40 -15.47
C THR A 87 -11.32 -35.10 -16.82
N ARG A 88 -12.42 -34.88 -17.54
CA ARG A 88 -12.61 -35.52 -18.86
C ARG A 88 -11.52 -35.02 -19.81
N ASN A 89 -11.07 -35.86 -20.74
CA ASN A 89 -10.00 -35.47 -21.68
C ASN A 89 -10.35 -34.22 -22.52
N GLU A 90 -11.62 -34.03 -22.84
CA GLU A 90 -12.14 -32.86 -23.56
C GLU A 90 -12.06 -31.57 -22.71
N GLU A 91 -12.05 -31.71 -21.39
CA GLU A 91 -11.99 -30.61 -20.41
C GLU A 91 -10.56 -30.32 -19.94
N ASN A 92 -9.57 -31.12 -20.37
CA ASN A 92 -8.14 -30.90 -20.10
C ASN A 92 -7.56 -29.73 -20.91
N THR A 93 -8.21 -28.57 -20.79
CA THR A 93 -7.88 -27.32 -21.47
C THR A 93 -7.31 -26.32 -20.48
N TRP A 94 -6.60 -25.31 -20.98
CA TRP A 94 -5.96 -24.29 -20.15
C TRP A 94 -6.96 -23.49 -19.32
N GLY A 95 -8.12 -23.16 -19.87
CA GLY A 95 -9.16 -22.40 -19.17
C GLY A 95 -9.69 -23.14 -17.95
N ILE A 96 -10.06 -24.41 -18.10
CA ILE A 96 -10.54 -25.26 -17.00
C ILE A 96 -9.44 -25.52 -15.98
N PHE A 97 -8.21 -25.76 -16.44
CA PHE A 97 -7.06 -25.91 -15.54
C PHE A 97 -6.85 -24.66 -14.67
N ARG A 98 -6.86 -23.46 -15.28
CA ARG A 98 -6.72 -22.17 -14.57
C ARG A 98 -7.82 -21.98 -13.54
N GLU A 99 -9.06 -22.31 -13.90
CA GLU A 99 -10.17 -22.23 -12.95
C GLU A 99 -9.96 -23.16 -11.76
N HIS A 100 -9.70 -24.45 -12.00
CA HIS A 100 -9.58 -25.44 -10.93
C HIS A 100 -8.34 -25.23 -10.06
N VAL A 101 -7.21 -24.82 -10.63
CA VAL A 101 -5.97 -24.57 -9.87
C VAL A 101 -6.12 -23.33 -8.99
N LEU A 102 -6.84 -22.30 -9.45
CA LEU A 102 -7.20 -21.16 -8.63
C LEU A 102 -8.16 -21.59 -7.52
N GLN A 103 -9.23 -22.32 -7.84
CA GLN A 103 -10.18 -22.82 -6.83
C GLN A 103 -9.51 -23.66 -5.73
N HIS A 104 -8.47 -24.43 -6.07
CA HIS A 104 -7.79 -25.30 -5.09
C HIS A 104 -6.71 -24.58 -4.27
N PHE A 105 -5.86 -23.76 -4.90
CA PHE A 105 -4.69 -23.17 -4.25
C PHE A 105 -4.87 -21.70 -3.87
N GLU A 106 -5.87 -21.00 -4.41
CA GLU A 106 -6.20 -19.66 -3.96
C GLU A 106 -6.96 -19.72 -2.62
N ALA A 107 -6.56 -18.86 -1.68
CA ALA A 107 -7.32 -18.71 -0.46
C ALA A 107 -8.72 -18.19 -0.78
N SER A 108 -9.77 -18.83 -0.25
CA SER A 108 -11.17 -18.43 -0.49
C SER A 108 -11.47 -16.98 -0.13
N ASN A 109 -10.70 -16.37 0.78
CA ASN A 109 -10.80 -14.98 1.18
C ASN A 109 -9.77 -14.06 0.51
N TYR A 110 -9.06 -14.49 -0.54
CA TYR A 110 -7.97 -13.74 -1.18
C TYR A 110 -8.37 -12.30 -1.55
N GLN A 111 -9.47 -12.13 -2.28
CA GLN A 111 -9.98 -10.82 -2.68
C GLN A 111 -10.40 -9.97 -1.47
N ALA A 112 -10.98 -10.59 -0.43
CA ALA A 112 -11.36 -9.89 0.80
C ALA A 112 -10.12 -9.36 1.55
N VAL A 113 -9.08 -10.19 1.67
CA VAL A 113 -7.80 -9.81 2.31
C VAL A 113 -7.11 -8.68 1.57
N LEU A 114 -7.10 -8.70 0.22
CA LEU A 114 -6.53 -7.60 -0.57
C LEU A 114 -7.28 -6.28 -0.34
N ARG A 115 -8.62 -6.32 -0.35
CA ARG A 115 -9.46 -5.13 -0.11
C ARG A 115 -9.30 -4.60 1.31
N GLU A 116 -9.22 -5.47 2.31
CA GLU A 116 -8.94 -5.09 3.70
C GLU A 116 -7.56 -4.41 3.81
N LYS A 117 -6.53 -4.97 3.17
CA LYS A 117 -5.19 -4.37 3.13
C LYS A 117 -5.21 -3.00 2.47
N LEU A 118 -5.89 -2.82 1.35
CA LEU A 118 -6.06 -1.52 0.68
C LEU A 118 -6.73 -0.49 1.59
N GLN A 119 -7.83 -0.86 2.25
CA GLN A 119 -8.56 0.06 3.14
C GLN A 119 -7.72 0.50 4.34
N ARG A 120 -6.86 -0.39 4.85
CA ARG A 120 -5.96 -0.12 5.97
C ARG A 120 -4.65 0.57 5.56
N LEU A 121 -4.33 0.57 4.27
CA LEU A 121 -3.07 1.14 3.78
C LEU A 121 -3.07 2.66 3.99
N LYS A 122 -2.11 3.15 4.77
CA LYS A 122 -1.89 4.56 5.05
C LYS A 122 -0.48 4.97 4.62
N GLN A 123 -0.35 6.17 4.08
CA GLN A 123 0.93 6.78 3.77
C GLN A 123 1.69 7.07 5.08
N THR A 124 2.62 6.20 5.43
CA THR A 124 3.53 6.37 6.58
C THR A 124 4.84 7.03 6.15
N ALA A 125 5.38 6.61 5.01
CA ALA A 125 6.64 7.09 4.41
C ALA A 125 6.40 8.21 3.37
N ASP A 126 7.27 8.29 2.36
CA ASP A 126 7.18 9.14 1.19
C ASP A 126 6.07 8.69 0.22
N ILE A 127 5.73 9.51 -0.78
CA ILE A 127 4.65 9.19 -1.71
C ILE A 127 4.99 8.03 -2.66
N GLU A 128 6.26 7.84 -3.01
CA GLU A 128 6.68 6.83 -3.97
C GLU A 128 6.52 5.43 -3.37
N THR A 129 6.97 5.26 -2.12
CA THR A 129 6.74 4.04 -1.33
C THR A 129 5.25 3.73 -1.22
N TYR A 130 4.42 4.72 -0.86
CA TYR A 130 2.97 4.54 -0.75
C TYR A 130 2.32 4.16 -2.09
N ASN A 131 2.72 4.81 -3.19
CA ASN A 131 2.25 4.48 -4.53
C ASN A 131 2.62 3.04 -4.92
N GLY A 132 3.83 2.60 -4.60
CA GLY A 132 4.29 1.23 -4.82
C GLY A 132 3.45 0.20 -4.05
N GLU A 133 3.25 0.41 -2.75
CA GLU A 133 2.43 -0.47 -1.90
C GLU A 133 0.98 -0.53 -2.36
N TYR A 134 0.39 0.64 -2.69
CA TYR A 134 -0.98 0.71 -3.19
C TYR A 134 -1.13 -0.02 -4.53
N SER A 135 -0.22 0.26 -5.48
CA SER A 135 -0.19 -0.37 -6.81
C SER A 135 -0.05 -1.89 -6.71
N ALA A 136 0.85 -2.36 -5.85
CA ALA A 136 1.07 -3.78 -5.61
C ALA A 136 -0.21 -4.49 -5.13
N LEU A 137 -1.10 -3.81 -4.41
CA LEU A 137 -2.38 -4.38 -3.97
C LEU A 137 -3.46 -4.22 -5.03
N ILE A 138 -3.68 -3.02 -5.56
CA ILE A 138 -4.84 -2.72 -6.40
C ILE A 138 -4.84 -3.48 -7.72
N PHE A 139 -3.67 -3.74 -8.32
CA PHE A 139 -3.58 -4.48 -9.58
C PHE A 139 -3.98 -5.96 -9.45
N ARG A 140 -4.12 -6.47 -8.22
CA ARG A 140 -4.59 -7.85 -7.94
C ARG A 140 -6.05 -7.90 -7.52
N VAL A 141 -6.68 -6.75 -7.28
CA VAL A 141 -8.09 -6.68 -6.89
C VAL A 141 -8.97 -6.71 -8.14
N GLU A 142 -9.95 -7.60 -8.13
CA GLU A 142 -10.92 -7.74 -9.22
C GLU A 142 -12.15 -6.86 -8.98
N GLY A 143 -12.71 -6.28 -10.05
CA GLY A 143 -14.02 -5.62 -10.02
C GLY A 143 -14.16 -4.34 -9.19
N MET A 144 -13.05 -3.73 -8.73
CA MET A 144 -13.11 -2.45 -8.01
C MET A 144 -13.31 -1.30 -9.00
N ARG A 145 -14.37 -0.51 -8.84
CA ARG A 145 -14.67 0.63 -9.73
C ARG A 145 -13.61 1.71 -9.57
N THR A 146 -13.23 2.39 -10.66
CA THR A 146 -12.20 3.45 -10.67
C THR A 146 -12.41 4.50 -9.59
N LEU A 147 -13.65 4.94 -9.38
CA LEU A 147 -14.01 5.89 -8.32
C LEU A 147 -13.66 5.36 -6.93
N ASP A 148 -13.95 4.08 -6.65
CA ASP A 148 -13.63 3.45 -5.37
C ASP A 148 -12.10 3.27 -5.21
N GLN A 149 -11.37 3.01 -6.30
CA GLN A 149 -9.90 2.97 -6.28
C GLN A 149 -9.33 4.33 -5.89
N VAL A 150 -9.74 5.41 -6.59
CA VAL A 150 -9.30 6.78 -6.30
C VAL A 150 -9.64 7.16 -4.86
N LEU A 151 -10.89 6.93 -4.43
CA LEU A 151 -11.31 7.28 -3.08
C LEU A 151 -10.51 6.52 -2.02
N CYS A 152 -10.29 5.21 -2.19
CA CYS A 152 -9.51 4.42 -1.25
C CYS A 152 -8.04 4.88 -1.19
N TYR A 153 -7.45 5.24 -2.35
CA TYR A 153 -6.11 5.80 -2.43
C TYR A 153 -6.02 7.14 -1.68
N VAL A 154 -6.92 8.08 -2.00
CA VAL A 154 -6.92 9.42 -1.38
C VAL A 154 -7.09 9.32 0.14
N ASN A 155 -8.00 8.46 0.62
CA ASN A 155 -8.24 8.23 2.04
C ASN A 155 -7.02 7.68 2.81
N GLY A 156 -6.05 7.09 2.11
CA GLY A 156 -4.80 6.62 2.72
C GLY A 156 -3.69 7.67 2.76
N LEU A 157 -3.81 8.78 2.05
CA LEU A 157 -2.80 9.83 1.99
C LEU A 157 -2.68 10.61 3.31
N LYS A 158 -1.52 11.24 3.52
CA LYS A 158 -1.32 12.22 4.61
C LYS A 158 -2.28 13.41 4.45
N PRO A 159 -2.75 14.04 5.55
CA PRO A 159 -3.80 15.07 5.51
C PRO A 159 -3.59 16.20 4.50
N ARG A 160 -2.34 16.65 4.32
CA ARG A 160 -2.01 17.72 3.36
C ARG A 160 -2.17 17.25 1.91
N THR A 161 -1.55 16.12 1.56
CA THR A 161 -1.63 15.53 0.22
C THR A 161 -3.06 15.12 -0.11
N HIS A 162 -3.77 14.55 0.86
CA HIS A 162 -5.20 14.25 0.76
C HIS A 162 -5.99 15.48 0.33
N SER A 163 -5.88 16.61 1.06
CA SER A 163 -6.62 17.84 0.74
C SER A 163 -6.29 18.38 -0.65
N TYR A 164 -5.03 18.33 -1.07
CA TYR A 164 -4.62 18.77 -2.41
C TYR A 164 -5.25 17.89 -3.50
N VAL A 165 -5.10 16.57 -3.39
CA VAL A 165 -5.62 15.63 -4.40
C VAL A 165 -7.15 15.68 -4.46
N MET A 166 -7.82 15.81 -3.31
CA MET A 166 -9.29 15.89 -3.25
C MET A 166 -9.83 17.20 -3.85
N LEU A 167 -9.10 18.31 -3.72
CA LEU A 167 -9.46 19.59 -4.35
C LEU A 167 -9.40 19.50 -5.89
N GLU A 168 -8.37 18.83 -6.40
CA GLU A 168 -8.14 18.67 -7.85
C GLU A 168 -9.06 17.61 -8.47
N ASN A 169 -9.74 16.79 -7.64
CA ASN A 169 -10.78 15.83 -8.02
C ASN A 169 -10.43 14.94 -9.23
N PRO A 170 -9.38 14.12 -9.15
CA PRO A 170 -8.96 13.27 -10.25
C PRO A 170 -9.98 12.15 -10.53
N GLU A 171 -10.25 11.90 -11.82
CA GLU A 171 -11.15 10.82 -12.26
C GLU A 171 -10.46 9.46 -12.33
N THR A 172 -9.12 9.43 -12.30
CA THR A 172 -8.32 8.22 -12.47
C THR A 172 -7.31 8.05 -11.35
N LEU A 173 -6.97 6.78 -11.05
CA LEU A 173 -5.96 6.45 -10.05
C LEU A 173 -4.59 7.03 -10.42
N SER A 174 -4.22 6.95 -11.71
CA SER A 174 -2.97 7.53 -12.21
C SER A 174 -2.94 9.06 -12.04
N GLY A 175 -4.04 9.74 -12.31
CA GLY A 175 -4.18 11.19 -12.06
C GLY A 175 -4.02 11.52 -10.57
N ALA A 176 -4.64 10.75 -9.69
CA ALA A 176 -4.49 10.91 -8.24
C ALA A 176 -3.04 10.73 -7.77
N MET A 177 -2.35 9.70 -8.27
CA MET A 177 -0.94 9.45 -7.97
C MET A 177 -0.03 10.58 -8.46
N ALA A 178 -0.26 11.09 -9.67
CA ALA A 178 0.52 12.21 -10.23
C ALA A 178 0.34 13.49 -9.40
N LEU A 179 -0.89 13.80 -8.98
CA LEU A 179 -1.17 14.94 -8.11
C LEU A 179 -0.52 14.79 -6.73
N ALA A 180 -0.51 13.57 -6.17
CA ALA A 180 0.12 13.31 -4.89
C ALA A 180 1.65 13.54 -4.95
N VAL A 181 2.31 13.09 -6.03
CA VAL A 181 3.73 13.37 -6.29
C VAL A 181 3.97 14.88 -6.44
N LYS A 182 3.14 15.57 -7.22
CA LYS A 182 3.23 17.03 -7.42
C LYS A 182 3.14 17.80 -6.10
N CYS A 183 2.27 17.38 -5.18
CA CYS A 183 2.12 17.98 -3.85
C CYS A 183 3.37 17.83 -2.97
N GLU A 184 4.10 16.72 -3.07
CA GLU A 184 5.31 16.50 -2.29
C GLU A 184 6.48 17.34 -2.82
N VAL A 185 6.61 17.47 -4.14
CA VAL A 185 7.64 18.30 -4.78
C VAL A 185 7.42 19.78 -4.45
N SER A 186 6.19 20.29 -4.55
CA SER A 186 5.89 21.69 -4.20
C SER A 186 6.17 21.98 -2.71
N HIS A 187 5.91 21.01 -1.83
CA HIS A 187 6.25 21.12 -0.41
C HIS A 187 7.75 21.25 -0.16
N PHE A 188 8.57 20.41 -0.83
CA PHE A 188 10.01 20.44 -0.64
C PHE A 188 10.55 21.84 -0.98
N VAL A 189 10.09 22.42 -2.08
CA VAL A 189 10.46 23.78 -2.50
C VAL A 189 10.00 24.83 -1.48
N GLU A 190 8.78 24.74 -0.96
CA GLU A 190 8.26 25.65 0.07
C GLU A 190 9.04 25.54 1.39
N ALA A 191 9.32 24.32 1.87
CA ALA A 191 10.06 24.08 3.10
C ALA A 191 11.53 24.54 3.02
N VAL A 192 12.16 24.47 1.83
CA VAL A 192 13.48 25.05 1.59
C VAL A 192 13.41 26.59 1.63
N ARG A 193 12.39 27.19 1.01
CA ARG A 193 12.18 28.65 1.02
C ARG A 193 11.90 29.20 2.41
N GLU A 194 11.10 28.52 3.23
CA GLU A 194 10.84 28.95 4.61
C GLU A 194 12.09 28.87 5.48
N ARG A 195 12.90 27.79 5.35
CA ARG A 195 14.18 27.68 6.07
C ARG A 195 15.17 28.79 5.68
N HIS A 196 15.18 29.19 4.41
CA HIS A 196 15.97 30.36 3.98
C HIS A 196 15.46 31.65 4.62
N ARG A 197 14.14 31.90 4.58
CA ARG A 197 13.52 33.09 5.20
C ARG A 197 13.79 33.18 6.71
N ASP A 198 13.71 32.08 7.45
CA ASP A 198 14.01 32.07 8.88
C ASP A 198 15.51 32.26 9.19
N ARG A 199 16.39 31.79 8.30
CA ARG A 199 17.84 32.01 8.42
C ARG A 199 18.21 33.47 8.15
N ASP A 200 17.59 34.09 7.16
CA ASP A 200 17.78 35.51 6.83
C ASP A 200 17.19 36.44 7.90
N LYS A 201 16.14 36.00 8.61
CA LYS A 201 15.53 36.73 9.73
C LYS A 201 16.35 36.64 11.03
N LYS A 202 17.11 35.55 11.22
CA LYS A 202 18.05 35.38 12.36
C LYS A 202 19.39 36.11 12.16
N SER A 203 19.84 36.29 10.92
CA SER A 203 21.07 37.05 10.62
C SER A 203 20.87 38.57 10.69
N SER A 204 19.65 39.06 10.52
CA SER A 204 19.29 40.48 10.60
C SER A 204 18.98 41.00 12.01
N SER A 205 18.99 40.13 13.04
CA SER A 205 18.81 40.52 14.45
C SER A 205 20.11 40.61 15.27
N ALA A 206 21.27 40.42 14.65
CA ALA A 206 22.58 40.49 15.32
C ALA A 206 23.36 41.74 14.88
N GLY A 207 22.89 42.92 15.28
CA GLY A 207 23.63 44.16 15.03
C GLY A 207 22.86 45.44 15.30
N GLN A 208 22.65 45.79 16.58
CA GLN A 208 22.88 47.13 17.14
C GLN A 208 22.36 47.22 18.59
N PRO A 209 23.16 47.70 19.55
CA PRO A 209 22.66 48.27 20.80
C PRO A 209 22.37 49.74 20.56
N GLN A 210 21.12 50.19 20.76
CA GLN A 210 20.86 51.61 20.96
C GLN A 210 19.96 51.88 22.16
N ASP A 211 20.41 52.92 22.85
CA ASP A 211 20.04 53.41 24.15
C ASP A 211 18.61 53.94 24.27
N ARG A 212 18.21 54.05 25.53
CA ARG A 212 16.96 54.59 26.06
C ARG A 212 16.52 55.91 25.42
N ILE A 213 15.19 56.14 25.38
CA ILE A 213 14.48 57.28 26.03
C ILE A 213 12.96 57.00 25.97
N LYS A 214 12.27 57.08 27.12
CA LYS A 214 10.81 57.24 27.23
C LYS A 214 10.48 58.74 27.17
N PRO A 215 9.29 59.11 26.67
CA PRO A 215 8.44 59.95 27.51
C PRO A 215 6.96 59.53 27.53
N PHE A 216 6.25 60.20 28.42
CA PHE A 216 5.06 59.79 29.16
C PHE A 216 3.80 60.52 28.64
N LYS A 217 2.62 59.97 29.00
CA LYS A 217 1.27 60.60 29.12
C LYS A 217 0.40 60.79 27.87
N GLY A 218 -0.76 60.11 27.91
CA GLY A 218 -2.02 60.51 27.28
C GLY A 218 -3.17 59.64 27.79
N LYS A 219 -4.06 60.20 28.62
CA LYS A 219 -5.30 59.56 29.11
C LYS A 219 -6.50 60.09 28.34
N SER A 220 -7.42 59.22 27.94
CA SER A 220 -8.89 59.39 27.85
C SER A 220 -9.44 58.06 27.26
N PHE A 221 -10.66 57.59 27.42
CA PHE A 221 -11.78 57.75 28.35
C PHE A 221 -12.71 56.54 28.07
N ARG A 222 -13.57 56.18 29.02
CA ARG A 222 -14.45 54.98 29.05
C ARG A 222 -15.38 54.81 27.84
N GLN A 223 -15.64 53.56 27.43
CA GLN A 223 -17.01 53.02 27.45
C GLN A 223 -17.08 51.48 27.51
N LYS A 224 -18.04 50.99 28.31
CA LYS A 224 -18.40 49.58 28.55
C LYS A 224 -19.07 48.97 27.32
N GLY A 225 -18.73 47.73 27.00
CA GLY A 225 -19.50 46.84 26.12
C GLY A 225 -19.09 45.39 26.34
N ARG A 226 -19.92 44.65 27.07
CA ARG A 226 -19.75 43.26 27.50
C ARG A 226 -20.19 42.34 26.35
N PHE A 227 -19.36 41.38 25.94
CA PHE A 227 -19.67 39.94 25.78
C PHE A 227 -18.52 39.23 25.03
N LYS A 228 -17.94 38.22 25.68
CA LYS A 228 -16.99 37.21 25.16
C LYS A 228 -17.60 35.83 25.46
N PRO A 229 -17.34 34.82 24.62
CA PRO A 229 -16.73 33.58 25.13
C PRO A 229 -15.61 33.12 24.16
N LYS A 230 -14.58 32.36 24.50
CA LYS A 230 -14.04 31.76 25.73
C LYS A 230 -12.62 31.30 25.33
N SER A 231 -11.64 31.47 26.20
CA SER A 231 -10.45 30.62 26.22
C SER A 231 -10.06 30.44 27.68
N ASP A 232 -10.37 29.27 28.23
CA ASP A 232 -10.07 28.87 29.60
C ASP A 232 -8.56 28.71 29.77
N ASN A 233 -7.88 29.80 30.17
CA ASN A 233 -6.62 29.73 30.88
C ASN A 233 -6.84 30.37 32.26
N LYS A 234 -7.50 29.61 33.14
CA LYS A 234 -7.65 30.01 34.54
C LYS A 234 -6.49 29.45 35.35
N SER A 235 -5.74 30.41 35.91
CA SER A 235 -4.55 30.29 36.75
C SER A 235 -4.54 29.07 37.69
N THR A 236 -3.38 28.41 37.72
CA THR A 236 -3.04 27.28 38.59
C THR A 236 -2.82 27.64 40.06
N GLU A 237 -3.00 28.91 40.45
CA GLU A 237 -2.64 29.40 41.79
C GLU A 237 -3.73 29.20 42.86
N ASP A 238 -5.00 29.06 42.50
CA ASP A 238 -6.13 28.89 43.46
C ASP A 238 -6.66 27.46 43.60
N ARG A 239 -6.10 26.48 42.89
CA ARG A 239 -6.59 25.09 42.95
C ARG A 239 -5.93 24.31 44.07
N THR A 240 -6.72 23.97 45.09
CA THR A 240 -6.38 23.01 46.15
C THR A 240 -6.59 21.57 45.67
N CYS A 241 -5.61 20.72 45.95
CA CYS A 241 -5.68 19.31 45.61
C CYS A 241 -6.72 18.58 46.46
N PHE A 242 -7.73 17.96 45.83
CA PHE A 242 -8.77 17.21 46.53
C PHE A 242 -8.27 15.97 47.32
N PHE A 243 -7.03 15.53 47.08
CA PHE A 243 -6.44 14.41 47.81
C PHE A 243 -5.64 14.88 49.03
N CYS A 244 -4.64 15.76 48.85
CA CYS A 244 -3.76 16.20 49.94
C CYS A 244 -4.15 17.55 50.56
N LYS A 245 -5.21 18.20 50.06
CA LYS A 245 -5.72 19.51 50.47
C LYS A 245 -4.73 20.69 50.38
N LYS A 246 -3.57 20.53 49.71
CA LYS A 246 -2.58 21.60 49.49
C LYS A 246 -2.88 22.42 48.22
N PRO A 247 -2.69 23.76 48.23
CA PRO A 247 -2.88 24.61 47.05
C PRO A 247 -1.81 24.39 45.98
N GLY A 248 -2.07 24.89 44.77
CA GLY A 248 -1.12 24.91 43.64
C GLY A 248 -1.15 23.71 42.70
N HIS A 249 -1.96 22.67 42.96
CA HIS A 249 -2.10 21.53 42.06
C HIS A 249 -3.44 20.79 42.23
N ILE A 250 -3.84 20.01 41.22
CA ILE A 250 -5.04 19.14 41.25
C ILE A 250 -4.67 17.69 41.56
N LYS A 251 -5.66 16.86 41.96
CA LYS A 251 -5.49 15.44 42.34
C LYS A 251 -4.69 14.64 41.29
N ALA A 252 -4.93 14.85 40.00
CA ALA A 252 -4.20 14.17 38.91
C ALA A 252 -2.67 14.42 38.93
N ASN A 253 -2.25 15.59 39.42
CA ASN A 253 -0.84 15.98 39.53
C ASN A 253 -0.29 15.84 40.95
N CYS A 254 -1.04 15.21 41.87
CA CYS A 254 -0.61 15.05 43.26
C CYS A 254 0.36 13.87 43.41
N PHE A 255 1.54 14.14 43.95
CA PHE A 255 2.57 13.12 44.17
C PHE A 255 2.10 12.01 45.13
N GLY A 256 1.38 12.36 46.20
CA GLY A 256 0.83 11.38 47.14
C GLY A 256 -0.19 10.44 46.48
N TRP A 257 -1.07 10.99 45.65
CA TRP A 257 -2.07 10.22 44.90
C TRP A 257 -1.42 9.24 43.92
N LYS A 258 -0.38 9.67 43.19
CA LYS A 258 0.36 8.80 42.26
C LYS A 258 1.07 7.66 43.00
N LYS A 259 1.63 7.91 44.18
CA LYS A 259 2.29 6.88 45.01
C LYS A 259 1.30 5.83 45.54
N GLU A 260 0.06 6.23 45.83
CA GLU A 260 -0.98 5.31 46.30
C GLU A 260 -1.57 4.45 45.17
N GLN A 261 -1.74 5.02 43.97
CA GLN A 261 -2.06 4.23 42.78
C GLN A 261 -0.99 3.19 42.45
N ALA A 262 0.29 3.52 42.63
CA ALA A 262 1.39 2.58 42.41
C ALA A 262 1.39 1.41 43.42
N LYS A 263 0.79 1.58 44.61
CA LYS A 263 0.62 0.48 45.57
C LYS A 263 -0.57 -0.42 45.19
N GLN A 264 -1.68 0.16 44.74
CA GLN A 264 -2.87 -0.61 44.31
C GLN A 264 -2.65 -1.37 42.99
N GLY A 265 -1.75 -0.89 42.12
CA GLY A 265 -1.40 -1.59 40.87
C GLY A 265 -0.54 -2.85 41.04
N ASN A 266 0.00 -3.11 42.23
CA ASN A 266 0.87 -4.26 42.51
C ASN A 266 0.16 -5.43 43.21
N GLU A 267 -1.16 -5.35 43.43
CA GLU A 267 -1.98 -6.39 44.08
C GLU A 267 -2.97 -7.09 43.14
N GLN A 268 -2.75 -7.08 41.82
CA GLN A 268 -3.50 -7.95 40.90
C GLN A 268 -2.69 -9.20 40.53
N PRO A 269 -3.16 -10.42 40.85
CA PRO A 269 -2.50 -11.65 40.43
C PRO A 269 -2.68 -11.81 38.91
N ARG A 270 -1.57 -12.04 38.21
CA ARG A 270 -1.59 -12.55 36.85
C ARG A 270 -2.28 -13.91 36.86
N GLN A 271 -3.49 -13.96 36.31
CA GLN A 271 -4.05 -15.20 35.75
C GLN A 271 -3.61 -15.34 34.30
#